data_AF-A0A956HSG6-F1
#
_entry.id   AF-A0A956HSG6-F1
#
_cell.length_a   1.000
_cell.length_b   1.000
_cell.length_c   1.000
_cell.angle_alpha   90.00
_cell.angle_beta   90.00
_cell.angle_gamma   90.00
#
_symmetry.space_group_name_H-M   'P 1'
#
loop_
_entity.id
_entity.type
_entity.pdbx_description
1 polymer ?
#
loop_
_entity_poly.entity_id
_entity_poly.type
_entity_poly.pdbx_seq_one_letter_code
_entity_poly.pdbx_strand_id
1 'polypeptide(L)'
;MDPVRHPAPASLVASELAEVEAQLAAFLEVDLAAIPTAVGGLAFAGGKRLRPLVALLAAQAAGLADPRRITIAAVGELLHTATLLHDDVVDE
;
A
#
# COMPACT_ATOMS: atom_id res chain seq x y z
N MET A 1 -17.65 25.80 20.85
CA MET A 1 -16.52 24.94 20.45
C MET A 1 -16.72 24.65 18.98
N ASP A 2 -15.94 25.31 18.13
CA ASP A 2 -15.94 25.07 16.68
C ASP A 2 -15.43 23.63 16.46
N PRO A 3 -16.10 22.77 15.67
CA PRO A 3 -15.58 21.45 15.39
C PRO A 3 -14.25 21.62 14.66
N VAL A 4 -13.16 21.23 15.32
CA VAL A 4 -11.82 21.25 14.73
C VAL A 4 -11.88 20.45 13.43
N ARG A 5 -11.75 21.15 12.30
CA ARG A 5 -11.79 20.54 10.98
C ARG A 5 -10.48 19.80 10.79
N HIS A 6 -10.45 18.53 11.17
CA HIS A 6 -9.27 17.70 10.96
C HIS A 6 -9.14 17.38 9.47
N PRO A 7 -7.93 17.50 8.90
CA PRO A 7 -7.67 17.03 7.55
C PRO A 7 -7.96 15.54 7.43
N ALA A 8 -8.30 15.08 6.22
CA ALA A 8 -8.47 13.64 5.98
C ALA A 8 -7.16 12.91 6.36
N PRO A 9 -7.20 11.75 7.05
CA PRO A 9 -5.97 11.09 7.51
C PRO A 9 -4.95 10.84 6.40
N ALA A 10 -5.42 10.53 5.18
CA ALA A 10 -4.55 10.33 4.02
C ALA A 10 -3.74 11.58 3.64
N SER A 11 -4.26 12.79 3.87
CA SER A 11 -3.52 14.01 3.54
C SER A 11 -2.36 14.29 4.51
N LEU A 12 -2.28 13.58 5.65
CA LEU A 12 -1.15 13.70 6.58
C LEU A 12 0.09 12.96 6.07
N VAL A 13 -0.08 11.98 5.18
CA VAL A 13 0.97 11.09 4.66
C VAL A 13 0.88 10.94 3.14
N ALA A 14 0.36 11.97 2.45
CA ALA A 14 0.07 11.90 1.03
C ALA A 14 1.33 11.70 0.16
N SER A 15 2.43 12.36 0.52
CA SER A 15 3.74 12.18 -0.11
C SER A 15 4.23 10.74 0.02
N GLU A 16 4.20 10.22 1.23
CA GLU A 16 4.67 8.88 1.54
C GLU A 16 3.79 7.81 0.89
N LEU A 17 2.47 8.05 0.79
CA LEU A 17 1.58 7.18 0.03
C LEU A 17 1.94 7.14 -1.46
N ALA A 18 2.31 8.27 -2.06
CA ALA A 18 2.77 8.29 -3.45
C ALA A 18 4.09 7.52 -3.63
N GLU A 19 5.00 7.61 -2.65
CA GLU A 19 6.23 6.81 -2.63
C GLU A 19 5.95 5.31 -2.47
N VAL A 20 4.96 4.93 -1.65
CA VAL A 20 4.50 3.54 -1.54
C VAL A 20 3.96 3.03 -2.88
N GLU A 21 3.14 3.81 -3.60
CA GLU A 21 2.64 3.42 -4.93
C GLU A 21 3.77 3.21 -5.93
N ALA A 22 4.76 4.12 -5.95
CA ALA A 22 5.92 3.99 -6.82
C ALA A 22 6.73 2.72 -6.49
N GLN A 23 6.91 2.43 -5.20
CA GLN A 23 7.64 1.23 -4.77
C GLN A 23 6.88 -0.07 -5.08
N LEU A 24 5.55 -0.08 -4.93
CA LEU A 24 4.69 -1.20 -5.33
C LEU A 24 4.78 -1.46 -6.84
N ALA A 25 4.71 -0.42 -7.67
CA ALA A 25 4.85 -0.54 -9.11
C ALA A 25 6.23 -1.15 -9.48
N ALA A 26 7.30 -0.67 -8.85
CA ALA A 26 8.65 -1.19 -9.07
C ALA A 26 8.77 -2.68 -8.70
N PHE A 27 8.11 -3.15 -7.63
CA PHE A 27 8.11 -4.56 -7.27
C PHE A 27 7.44 -5.46 -8.32
N LEU A 28 6.44 -4.94 -9.03
CA LEU A 28 5.71 -5.68 -10.06
C LEU A 28 6.44 -5.68 -11.41
N GLU A 29 7.31 -4.70 -11.67
CA GLU A 29 8.17 -4.66 -12.86
C GLU A 29 9.32 -5.69 -12.79
N VAL A 30 9.76 -6.06 -11.59
CA VAL A 30 10.83 -7.05 -11.40
C VAL A 30 10.24 -8.46 -11.42
N ASP A 31 10.26 -9.03 -12.63
CA ASP A 31 10.13 -10.47 -12.91
C ASP A 31 8.82 -11.16 -12.50
N LEU A 32 7.71 -10.66 -13.03
CA LEU A 32 6.43 -11.37 -13.08
C LEU A 32 6.13 -11.99 -14.45
N ALA A 33 7.16 -12.24 -15.27
CA ALA A 33 7.00 -12.79 -16.63
C ALA A 33 6.30 -14.18 -16.65
N ALA A 34 6.15 -14.83 -15.49
CA ALA A 34 5.42 -16.09 -15.31
C ALA A 34 4.01 -15.94 -14.70
N ILE A 35 3.59 -14.74 -14.31
CA ILE A 35 2.29 -14.51 -13.67
C ILE A 35 1.24 -14.11 -14.73
N PRO A 36 0.07 -14.77 -14.79
CA PRO A 36 -1.00 -14.42 -15.73
C PRO A 36 -1.39 -12.94 -15.61
N THR A 37 -1.66 -12.30 -16.76
CA THR A 37 -2.04 -10.88 -16.90
C THR A 37 -3.16 -10.43 -15.94
N ALA A 38 -3.98 -11.36 -15.43
CA ALA A 38 -5.00 -11.14 -14.42
C ALA A 38 -4.47 -10.56 -13.10
N VAL A 39 -3.25 -10.90 -12.69
CA VAL A 39 -2.65 -10.42 -11.43
C VAL A 39 -2.25 -8.95 -11.51
N GLY A 40 -1.79 -8.50 -12.68
CA GLY A 40 -1.57 -7.09 -12.93
C GLY A 40 -2.87 -6.29 -12.77
N GLY A 41 -3.99 -6.80 -13.28
CA GLY A 41 -5.29 -6.15 -13.15
C GLY A 41 -5.74 -5.95 -11.70
N LEU A 42 -5.58 -6.97 -10.84
CA LEU A 42 -5.95 -6.93 -9.42
C LEU A 42 -5.01 -6.07 -8.57
N ALA A 43 -3.70 -6.11 -8.81
CA ALA A 43 -2.74 -5.29 -8.08
C ALA A 43 -2.91 -3.77 -8.38
N PHE A 44 -3.28 -3.43 -9.62
CA PHE A 44 -3.51 -2.05 -10.07
C PHE A 44 -4.96 -1.56 -9.93
N ALA A 45 -5.91 -2.42 -9.53
CA ALA A 45 -7.30 -2.03 -9.25
C ALA A 45 -7.42 -1.31 -7.89
N GLY A 46 -6.84 -0.12 -7.81
CA GLY A 46 -7.13 0.95 -6.84
C GLY A 46 -7.84 0.52 -5.56
N GLY A 47 -7.12 -0.10 -4.63
CA GLY A 47 -7.61 -0.33 -3.28
C GLY A 47 -7.68 0.97 -2.48
N LYS A 48 -8.39 0.97 -1.35
CA LYS A 48 -8.44 2.12 -0.41
C LYS A 48 -7.08 2.41 0.27
N ARG A 49 -6.05 1.60 0.00
CA ARG A 49 -4.69 1.64 0.58
C ARG A 49 -4.70 1.82 2.10
N LEU A 50 -5.63 1.14 2.77
CA LEU A 50 -5.80 1.24 4.21
C LEU A 50 -4.57 0.73 4.97
N ARG A 51 -3.91 -0.33 4.48
CA ARG A 51 -2.72 -0.89 5.13
C ARG A 51 -1.52 0.07 5.05
N PRO A 52 -1.12 0.60 3.87
CA PRO A 52 -0.12 1.65 3.79
C PRO A 52 -0.45 2.86 4.64
N LEU A 53 -1.70 3.33 4.58
CA LEU A 53 -2.14 4.50 5.34
C LEU A 53 -1.97 4.30 6.85
N VAL A 54 -2.42 3.17 7.40
CA VAL A 54 -2.29 2.88 8.83
C VAL A 54 -0.83 2.72 9.23
N ALA A 55 -0.01 2.05 8.42
CA ALA A 55 1.42 1.88 8.72
C ALA A 55 2.17 3.22 8.76
N LEU A 56 1.91 4.10 7.79
CA LEU A 56 2.54 5.42 7.71
C LEU A 56 2.07 6.34 8.84
N LEU A 57 0.77 6.35 9.15
CA LEU A 57 0.24 7.12 10.29
C LEU A 57 0.78 6.62 11.63
N ALA A 58 0.91 5.29 11.80
CA ALA A 58 1.50 4.71 13.00
C ALA A 58 2.98 5.08 13.13
N ALA A 59 3.75 5.04 12.04
CA ALA A 59 5.14 5.47 12.02
C ALA A 59 5.26 6.95 12.39
N GLN A 60 4.42 7.82 11.81
CA GLN A 60 4.39 9.25 12.13
C GLN A 60 3.99 9.51 13.59
N ALA A 61 2.97 8.82 14.10
CA ALA A 61 2.54 8.94 15.50
C ALA A 61 3.61 8.47 16.49
N ALA A 62 4.43 7.48 16.11
CA ALA A 62 5.58 7.01 16.88
C ALA A 62 6.84 7.88 16.71
N GLY A 63 6.80 8.94 15.91
CA GLY A 63 7.96 9.80 15.64
C GLY A 63 9.03 9.14 14.77
N LEU A 64 8.68 8.12 13.99
CA LEU A 64 9.60 7.40 13.12
C LEU A 64 9.76 8.12 11.78
N ALA A 65 10.97 8.64 11.56
CA ALA A 65 11.40 9.28 10.32
C ALA A 65 12.24 8.35 9.42
N ASP A 66 12.37 7.07 9.79
CA ASP A 66 13.17 6.11 9.03
C ASP A 66 12.57 5.87 7.63
N PRO A 67 13.34 6.05 6.53
CA PRO A 67 12.85 5.81 5.16
C PRO A 67 12.28 4.40 4.96
N ARG A 68 12.74 3.41 5.73
CA ARG A 68 12.24 2.02 5.66
C ARG A 68 10.75 1.90 5.98
N ARG A 69 10.13 2.90 6.62
CA ARG A 69 8.67 2.92 6.87
C ARG A 69 7.85 2.84 5.57
N ILE A 70 8.34 3.42 4.48
CA ILE A 70 7.72 3.36 3.15
C ILE A 70 7.83 1.93 2.61
N THR A 71 9.03 1.34 2.70
CA THR A 71 9.26 -0.05 2.27
C THR A 71 8.42 -1.04 3.06
N ILE A 72 8.28 -0.87 4.38
CA ILE A 72 7.43 -1.72 5.22
C ILE A 72 5.95 -1.58 4.82
N ALA A 73 5.48 -0.35 4.58
CA ALA A 73 4.12 -0.10 4.10
C ALA A 73 3.86 -0.76 2.73
N ALA A 74 4.80 -0.63 1.79
CA ALA A 74 4.72 -1.24 0.47
C ALA A 74 4.75 -2.79 0.54
N VAL A 75 5.69 -3.37 1.29
CA VAL A 75 5.78 -4.84 1.46
C VAL A 75 4.53 -5.40 2.13
N GLY A 76 3.99 -4.70 3.14
CA GLY A 76 2.76 -5.11 3.81
C GLY A 76 1.53 -5.14 2.88
N GLU A 77 1.43 -4.18 1.95
CA GLU A 77 0.40 -4.18 0.91
C GLU A 77 0.67 -5.25 -0.15
N LEU A 78 1.93 -5.46 -0.55
CA LEU A 78 2.28 -6.52 -1.51
C LEU A 78 1.92 -7.91 -0.99
N LEU A 79 2.21 -8.20 0.29
CA LEU A 79 1.81 -9.45 0.94
C LEU A 79 0.29 -9.61 1.01
N HIS A 80 -0.44 -8.52 1.24
CA HIS A 80 -1.90 -8.55 1.19
C HIS A 80 -2.42 -8.89 -0.21
N THR A 81 -1.88 -8.24 -1.24
CA THR A 81 -2.24 -8.53 -2.63
C THR A 81 -1.94 -9.97 -2.99
N ALA A 82 -0.81 -10.53 -2.53
CA ALA A 82 -0.48 -11.93 -2.73
C ALA A 82 -1.48 -12.88 -2.06
N THR A 83 -1.98 -12.55 -0.86
CA THR A 83 -3.05 -13.34 -0.22
C THR A 83 -4.35 -13.31 -0.99
N LEU A 84 -4.78 -12.14 -1.48
CA LEU A 84 -6.00 -12.02 -2.30
C LEU A 84 -5.90 -12.85 -3.57
N LEU A 85 -4.76 -12.79 -4.26
CA LEU A 85 -4.54 -13.59 -5.45
C LEU A 85 -4.60 -15.10 -5.16
N HIS A 86 -4.03 -15.53 -4.04
CA HIS A 86 -4.07 -16.94 -3.66
C HIS A 86 -5.50 -17.40 -3.36
N ASP A 87 -6.28 -16.58 -2.65
CA ASP A 87 -7.69 -16.84 -2.35
C ASP A 87 -8.49 -16.96 -3.67
N ASP A 88 -8.33 -16.03 -4.60
CA ASP A 88 -9.02 -16.03 -5.90
C ASP A 88 -8.71 -17.30 -6.76
N VAL A 89 -7.47 -17.82 -6.69
CA VAL A 89 -7.08 -19.05 -7.41
C VAL A 89 -7.56 -20.33 -6.71
N VAL A 90 -7.77 -20.30 -5.39
CA VAL A 90 -8.26 -21.44 -4.61
C VAL A 90 -9.78 -21.53 -4.65
N ASP A 91 -10.45 -20.40 -4.77
CA ASP A 91 -11.92 -20.31 -4.82
C ASP A 91 -12.52 -20.60 -6.21
N GLU A 92 -11.69 -20.69 -7.27
CA GLU A 92 -12.02 -21.18 -8.63
C GLU A 92 -11.61 -22.64 -8.86
#